data_AF-A0AAQ1NYY3-F1
#
_entry.id   AF-A0AAQ1NYY3-F1
#
_cell.length_a   1.000
_cell.length_b   1.000
_cell.length_c   1.000
_cell.angle_alpha   90.00
_cell.angle_beta   90.00
_cell.angle_gamma   90.00
#
_symmetry.space_group_name_H-M   'P 1'
#
loop_
_entity.id
_entity.type
_entity.pdbx_description
1 polymer ?
#
loop_
_entity_poly.entity_id
_entity_poly.type
_entity_poly.pdbx_seq_one_letter_code
_entity_poly.pdbx_strand_id
1 'polypeptide(L)'
;MALIEEFESQGNFLFRWRSYIPGIILVLCLGLLPFYQFPGNSYTYHLYYQSFCFTISLLGLSIRSFVIGYAPARTSGRNTKEQVADLVNQEGIYSLIRHPLYVGNFLMYLGAVLFLKNFLIASVFILFFWVYYERIMFAEEQFLRKKFGEAYLSWANSVPAFIPKFSGYKKPALSFSIRNVIKREYPSLFGILVIFSVFDLVAVYFNEPVSNFMEAIRLPQIILFGGGFIFYILVRTIVKTTKLLHVDGR
;
A
#
# COMPACT_ATOMS: atom_id res chain seq x y z
N MET A 1 26.29 1.38 -20.48
CA MET A 1 25.03 0.62 -20.52
C MET A 1 24.02 1.54 -21.20
N ALA A 2 23.12 1.03 -22.03
CA ALA A 2 22.09 1.88 -22.64
C ALA A 2 21.08 2.33 -21.58
N LEU A 3 20.48 3.51 -21.73
CA LEU A 3 19.54 4.07 -20.73
C LEU A 3 18.38 3.11 -20.40
N ILE A 4 17.91 2.36 -21.41
CA ILE A 4 16.85 1.34 -21.26
C ILE A 4 17.30 0.22 -20.31
N GLU A 5 18.54 -0.25 -20.45
CA GLU A 5 19.12 -1.30 -19.61
C GLU A 5 19.36 -0.78 -18.18
N GLU A 6 19.75 0.49 -18.04
CA GLU A 6 19.90 1.14 -16.73
C GLU A 6 18.56 1.27 -16.01
N PHE A 7 17.50 1.69 -16.70
CA PHE A 7 16.16 1.80 -16.12
C PHE A 7 15.62 0.43 -15.69
N GLU A 8 15.83 -0.60 -16.52
CA GLU A 8 15.46 -1.97 -16.17
C GLU A 8 16.24 -2.46 -14.94
N SER A 9 17.55 -2.24 -14.89
CA SER A 9 18.41 -2.63 -13.76
C SER A 9 18.01 -1.92 -12.46
N GLN A 10 17.84 -0.60 -12.49
CA GLN A 10 17.38 0.20 -11.36
C GLN A 10 15.99 -0.25 -10.89
N GLY A 11 15.06 -0.49 -11.83
CA GLY A 11 13.72 -0.98 -11.53
C GLY A 11 13.72 -2.34 -10.86
N ASN A 12 14.55 -3.28 -11.33
CA ASN A 12 14.72 -4.61 -10.71
C ASN A 12 15.31 -4.51 -9.30
N PHE A 13 16.30 -3.63 -9.09
CA PHE A 13 16.84 -3.35 -7.75
C PHE A 13 15.74 -2.82 -6.82
N LEU A 14 15.00 -1.79 -7.24
CA LEU A 14 13.93 -1.18 -6.44
C LEU A 14 12.80 -2.18 -6.17
N PHE A 15 12.43 -3.01 -7.16
CA PHE A 15 11.46 -4.09 -7.00
C PHE A 15 11.87 -5.07 -5.89
N ARG A 16 13.16 -5.43 -5.83
CA ARG A 16 13.68 -6.34 -4.81
C ARG A 16 13.60 -5.79 -3.39
N TRP A 17 13.79 -4.48 -3.24
CA TRP A 17 13.78 -3.80 -1.95
C TRP A 17 12.45 -3.11 -1.63
N ARG A 18 11.42 -3.33 -2.45
CA ARG A 18 10.16 -2.56 -2.40
C ARG A 18 9.37 -2.67 -1.09
N SER A 19 9.64 -3.72 -0.31
CA SER A 19 9.03 -3.92 1.01
C SER A 19 9.68 -3.08 2.11
N TYR A 20 10.91 -2.59 1.93
CA TYR A 20 11.68 -1.89 2.95
C TYR A 20 11.78 -0.39 2.68
N ILE A 21 11.91 0.01 1.41
CA ILE A 21 12.10 1.42 1.02
C ILE A 21 10.99 2.33 1.57
N PRO A 22 9.69 2.02 1.43
CA PRO A 22 8.64 2.83 2.04
C PRO A 22 8.72 2.89 3.57
N GLY A 23 9.28 1.87 4.23
CA GLY A 23 9.50 1.85 5.67
C GLY A 23 10.50 2.92 6.13
N ILE A 24 11.50 3.25 5.32
CA ILE A 24 12.45 4.34 5.61
C ILE A 24 11.70 5.68 5.70
N ILE A 25 10.74 5.92 4.80
CA ILE A 25 9.92 7.14 4.83
C ILE A 25 9.10 7.19 6.11
N LEU A 26 8.52 6.08 6.56
CA LEU A 26 7.78 6.04 7.82
C LEU A 26 8.66 6.34 9.04
N VAL A 27 9.91 5.85 9.04
CA VAL A 27 10.90 6.18 10.09
C VAL A 27 11.26 7.66 10.05
N LEU A 28 11.44 8.25 8.86
CA LEU A 28 11.67 9.69 8.73
C LEU A 28 10.45 10.49 9.23
N CYS A 29 9.22 10.07 8.90
CA CYS A 29 8.01 10.70 9.42
C CYS A 29 7.98 10.64 10.96
N LEU A 30 8.28 9.49 11.55
CA LEU A 30 8.34 9.32 13.00
C LEU A 30 9.36 10.27 13.64
N GLY A 31 10.53 10.45 13.03
CA GLY A 31 11.55 11.40 13.49
C GLY A 31 11.17 12.88 13.36
N LEU A 32 10.16 13.21 12.55
CA LEU A 32 9.64 14.56 12.36
C LEU A 32 8.44 14.89 13.25
N LEU A 33 7.83 13.88 13.92
CA LEU A 33 6.71 14.09 14.85
C LEU A 33 7.03 14.99 16.07
N PRO A 34 8.26 15.11 16.58
CA PRO A 34 8.56 16.09 17.63
C PRO A 34 8.26 17.54 17.22
N PHE A 35 8.25 17.84 15.91
CA PHE A 35 7.93 19.16 15.36
C PHE A 35 6.47 19.31 14.94
N TYR A 36 5.67 18.25 15.08
CA TYR A 36 4.25 18.26 14.74
C TYR A 36 3.45 18.97 15.84
N GLN A 37 2.53 19.84 15.43
CA GLN A 37 1.62 20.54 16.32
C GLN A 37 0.16 20.15 16.06
N PHE A 38 -0.59 19.91 17.14
CA PHE A 38 -2.02 19.65 17.07
C PHE A 38 -2.76 20.78 16.33
N PRO A 39 -3.66 20.47 15.37
CA PRO A 39 -4.50 21.47 14.76
C PRO A 39 -5.30 22.23 15.82
N GLY A 40 -5.15 23.55 15.87
CA GLY A 40 -5.79 24.39 16.89
C GLY A 40 -5.41 24.04 18.34
N ASN A 41 -4.24 23.40 18.55
CA ASN A 41 -3.77 22.92 19.86
C ASN A 41 -4.81 22.04 20.59
N SER A 42 -5.63 21.30 19.84
CA SER A 42 -6.69 20.46 20.39
C SER A 42 -6.51 19.01 19.96
N TYR A 43 -6.49 18.10 20.93
CA TYR A 43 -6.48 16.66 20.66
C TYR A 43 -7.72 16.21 19.87
N THR A 44 -8.88 16.84 20.07
CA THR A 44 -10.09 16.53 19.30
C THR A 44 -9.91 16.84 17.80
N TYR A 45 -9.35 18.00 17.48
CA TYR A 45 -9.07 18.36 16.08
C TYR A 45 -7.92 17.52 15.49
N HIS A 46 -6.96 17.13 16.32
CA HIS A 46 -5.97 16.13 15.95
C HIS A 46 -6.62 14.81 15.53
N LEU A 47 -7.57 14.29 16.33
CA LEU A 47 -8.29 13.05 16.01
C LEU A 47 -9.10 13.15 14.71
N TYR A 48 -9.74 14.29 14.43
CA TYR A 48 -10.43 14.49 13.14
C TYR A 48 -9.45 14.49 11.96
N TYR A 49 -8.32 15.18 12.09
CA TYR A 49 -7.31 15.22 11.04
C TYR A 49 -6.65 13.85 10.82
N GLN A 50 -6.33 13.15 11.91
CA GLN A 50 -5.83 11.79 11.88
C GLN A 50 -6.83 10.85 11.19
N SER A 51 -8.12 10.98 11.50
CA SER A 51 -9.17 10.16 10.88
C SER A 51 -9.22 10.37 9.37
N PHE A 52 -9.11 11.62 8.90
CA PHE A 52 -8.99 11.92 7.48
C PHE A 52 -7.77 11.23 6.83
N CYS A 53 -6.59 11.36 7.45
CA CYS A 53 -5.37 10.72 6.97
C CYS A 53 -5.48 9.19 6.95
N PHE A 54 -6.08 8.61 7.99
CA PHE A 54 -6.34 7.18 8.11
C PHE A 54 -7.30 6.69 7.02
N THR A 55 -8.37 7.44 6.71
CA THR A 55 -9.27 7.13 5.61
C THR A 55 -8.55 7.10 4.27
N ILE A 56 -7.61 8.02 4.00
CA ILE A 56 -6.79 7.97 2.77
C ILE A 56 -6.00 6.66 2.69
N SER A 57 -5.39 6.23 3.79
CA SER A 57 -4.66 4.96 3.82
C SER A 57 -5.59 3.75 3.60
N LEU A 58 -6.79 3.78 4.18
CA LEU A 58 -7.81 2.74 3.98
C LEU A 58 -8.37 2.73 2.56
N LEU A 59 -8.49 3.87 1.89
CA LEU A 59 -8.85 3.94 0.46
C LEU A 59 -7.81 3.22 -0.39
N GLY A 60 -6.52 3.44 -0.10
CA GLY A 60 -5.42 2.71 -0.74
C GLY A 60 -5.51 1.20 -0.54
N LEU A 61 -5.75 0.77 0.70
CA LEU A 61 -5.95 -0.64 1.02
C LEU A 61 -7.20 -1.22 0.34
N SER A 62 -8.26 -0.44 0.18
CA SER A 62 -9.50 -0.85 -0.48
C SER A 62 -9.28 -1.10 -1.97
N ILE A 63 -8.52 -0.24 -2.65
CA ILE A 63 -8.11 -0.47 -4.05
C ILE A 63 -7.33 -1.77 -4.17
N ARG A 64 -6.34 -1.99 -3.29
CA ARG A 64 -5.58 -3.26 -3.28
C ARG A 64 -6.48 -4.45 -3.04
N SER A 65 -7.35 -4.38 -2.04
CA SER A 65 -8.28 -5.44 -1.68
C SER A 65 -9.20 -5.78 -2.83
N PHE A 66 -9.67 -4.77 -3.57
CA PHE A 66 -10.47 -4.97 -4.78
C PHE A 66 -9.69 -5.74 -5.85
N VAL A 67 -8.45 -5.33 -6.15
CA VAL A 67 -7.57 -6.03 -7.12
C VAL A 67 -7.34 -7.48 -6.70
N ILE A 68 -6.94 -7.68 -5.45
CA ILE A 68 -6.57 -9.00 -4.90
C ILE A 68 -7.78 -9.92 -4.80
N GLY A 69 -8.97 -9.38 -4.56
CA GLY A 69 -10.20 -10.13 -4.55
C GLY A 69 -10.55 -10.77 -5.90
N TYR A 70 -10.00 -10.28 -7.01
CA TYR A 70 -10.14 -10.86 -8.36
C TYR A 70 -8.87 -11.52 -8.90
N ALA A 71 -7.73 -11.38 -8.21
CA ALA A 71 -6.44 -11.86 -8.71
C ALA A 71 -6.38 -13.40 -8.84
N PRO A 72 -6.02 -13.93 -10.03
CA PRO A 72 -5.68 -15.33 -10.21
C PRO A 72 -4.40 -15.72 -9.46
N ALA A 73 -4.23 -17.02 -9.21
CA ALA A 73 -3.01 -17.59 -8.67
C ALA A 73 -1.77 -17.14 -9.48
N ARG A 74 -0.65 -16.98 -8.77
CA ARG A 74 0.66 -16.64 -9.38
C ARG A 74 0.66 -15.39 -10.25
N THR A 75 -0.25 -14.46 -9.97
CA THR A 75 -0.22 -13.08 -10.48
C THR A 75 -0.34 -12.11 -9.31
N SER A 76 0.06 -10.85 -9.55
CA SER A 76 -0.12 -9.78 -8.56
C SER A 76 0.48 -10.13 -7.19
N GLY A 77 1.51 -10.97 -7.15
CA GLY A 77 2.07 -11.59 -5.93
C GLY A 77 2.88 -10.62 -5.07
N ARG A 78 3.34 -11.10 -3.91
CA ARG A 78 4.25 -10.35 -3.01
C ARG A 78 5.72 -10.76 -3.18
N ASN A 79 6.05 -11.44 -4.28
CA ASN A 79 7.41 -11.87 -4.57
C ASN A 79 8.31 -10.65 -4.76
N THR A 80 9.49 -10.64 -4.14
CA THR A 80 10.47 -9.55 -4.27
C THR A 80 11.76 -10.04 -4.93
N LYS A 81 12.09 -11.32 -4.85
CA LYS A 81 13.32 -11.86 -5.46
C LYS A 81 13.26 -11.88 -6.99
N GLU A 82 12.08 -12.16 -7.52
CA GLU A 82 11.84 -12.27 -8.96
C GLU A 82 10.39 -11.87 -9.29
N GLN A 83 10.19 -11.46 -10.54
CA GLN A 83 8.86 -11.19 -11.08
C GLN A 83 8.21 -12.51 -11.48
N VAL A 84 6.95 -12.70 -11.07
CA VAL A 84 6.17 -13.90 -11.36
C VAL A 84 4.81 -13.48 -11.89
N ALA A 85 4.49 -13.96 -13.09
CA ALA A 85 3.19 -13.79 -13.72
C ALA A 85 2.94 -15.00 -14.63
N ASP A 86 1.91 -15.78 -14.36
CA ASP A 86 1.52 -16.89 -15.26
C ASP A 86 0.66 -16.40 -16.44
N LEU A 87 0.03 -15.23 -16.30
CA LEU A 87 -0.76 -14.57 -17.33
C LEU A 87 -0.68 -13.05 -17.18
N VAL A 88 -1.08 -12.34 -18.24
CA VAL A 88 -1.30 -10.88 -18.21
C VAL A 88 -2.70 -10.62 -17.68
N ASN A 89 -2.84 -9.90 -16.57
CA ASN A 89 -4.14 -9.49 -16.06
C ASN A 89 -4.70 -8.37 -16.95
N GLN A 90 -5.85 -8.61 -17.60
CA GLN A 90 -6.46 -7.65 -18.54
C GLN A 90 -7.91 -7.29 -18.18
N GLU A 91 -8.44 -7.88 -17.11
CA GLU A 91 -9.83 -7.77 -16.68
C GLU A 91 -9.94 -7.04 -15.33
N GLY A 92 -11.16 -6.64 -15.00
CA GLY A 92 -11.45 -5.87 -13.81
C GLY A 92 -10.76 -4.51 -13.86
N ILE A 93 -10.16 -4.13 -12.74
CA ILE A 93 -9.42 -2.87 -12.66
C ILE A 93 -8.22 -2.80 -13.63
N TYR A 94 -7.64 -3.95 -14.01
CA TYR A 94 -6.55 -4.01 -15.00
C TYR A 94 -7.02 -3.68 -16.43
N SER A 95 -8.32 -3.61 -16.71
CA SER A 95 -8.82 -3.10 -17.99
C SER A 95 -8.88 -1.56 -18.02
N LEU A 96 -8.72 -0.91 -16.86
CA LEU A 96 -8.80 0.56 -16.72
C LEU A 96 -7.43 1.19 -16.46
N ILE A 97 -6.52 0.48 -15.78
CA ILE A 97 -5.19 0.95 -15.37
C ILE A 97 -4.22 -0.23 -15.29
N ARG A 98 -2.96 -0.05 -15.71
CA ARG A 98 -1.97 -1.14 -15.69
C ARG A 98 -1.42 -1.45 -14.30
N HIS A 99 -1.29 -0.44 -13.42
CA HIS A 99 -0.61 -0.57 -12.12
C HIS A 99 -1.48 -0.20 -10.88
N PRO A 100 -2.68 -0.76 -10.71
CA PRO A 100 -3.60 -0.38 -9.63
C PRO A 100 -3.08 -0.70 -8.21
N LEU A 101 -2.24 -1.73 -8.06
CA LEU A 101 -1.63 -2.05 -6.77
C LEU A 101 -0.66 -0.97 -6.29
N TYR A 102 0.01 -0.27 -7.22
CA TYR A 102 0.90 0.84 -6.89
C TYR A 102 0.13 2.10 -6.54
N VAL A 103 -1.01 2.36 -7.19
CA VAL A 103 -1.95 3.41 -6.75
C VAL A 103 -2.44 3.14 -5.33
N GLY A 104 -2.84 1.90 -5.03
CA GLY A 104 -3.28 1.52 -3.69
C GLY A 104 -2.17 1.68 -2.65
N ASN A 105 -0.95 1.21 -2.95
CA ASN A 105 0.19 1.43 -2.06
C ASN A 105 0.52 2.91 -1.86
N PHE A 106 0.52 3.71 -2.93
CA PHE A 106 0.79 5.14 -2.86
C PHE A 106 -0.16 5.82 -1.88
N LEU A 107 -1.46 5.56 -1.97
CA LEU A 107 -2.45 6.13 -1.05
C LEU A 107 -2.27 5.64 0.40
N MET A 108 -1.92 4.36 0.59
CA MET A 108 -1.60 3.83 1.92
C MET A 108 -0.51 4.63 2.63
N TYR A 109 0.60 4.91 1.95
CA TYR A 109 1.71 5.68 2.52
C TYR A 109 1.43 7.18 2.53
N LEU A 110 0.69 7.71 1.55
CA LEU A 110 0.32 9.12 1.48
C LEU A 110 -0.48 9.53 2.73
N GLY A 111 -1.43 8.71 3.18
CA GLY A 111 -2.17 9.00 4.41
C GLY A 111 -1.27 9.15 5.63
N ALA A 112 -0.26 8.28 5.79
CA ALA A 112 0.73 8.39 6.86
C ALA A 112 1.61 9.65 6.73
N VAL A 113 1.99 10.04 5.52
CA VAL A 113 2.79 11.26 5.28
C VAL A 113 1.98 12.53 5.54
N LEU A 114 0.71 12.55 5.11
CA LEU A 114 -0.20 13.67 5.34
C LEU A 114 -0.44 13.92 6.84
N PHE A 115 -0.30 12.91 7.70
CA PHE A 115 -0.37 13.05 9.16
C PHE A 115 0.50 14.21 9.67
N LEU A 116 1.69 14.42 9.09
CA LEU A 116 2.63 15.48 9.49
C LEU A 116 2.13 16.90 9.22
N LYS A 117 1.03 17.06 8.46
CA LYS A 117 0.44 18.37 8.12
C LYS A 117 1.45 19.32 7.46
N ASN A 118 2.37 18.76 6.68
CA ASN A 118 3.43 19.52 6.03
C ASN A 118 3.39 19.30 4.51
N PHE A 119 3.03 20.37 3.78
CA PHE A 119 2.87 20.35 2.33
C PHE A 119 4.16 20.02 1.57
N LEU A 120 5.30 20.53 2.06
CA LEU A 120 6.60 20.27 1.44
C LEU A 120 6.98 18.79 1.55
N ILE A 121 6.79 18.18 2.72
CA ILE A 121 7.06 16.75 2.93
C ILE A 121 6.14 15.91 2.04
N ALA A 122 4.84 16.25 1.96
CA ALA A 122 3.91 15.56 1.08
C ALA A 122 4.33 15.67 -0.40
N SER A 123 4.80 16.83 -0.84
CA SER A 123 5.26 17.07 -2.21
C SER A 123 6.53 16.28 -2.54
N VAL A 124 7.52 16.27 -1.63
CA VAL A 124 8.74 15.46 -1.76
C VAL A 124 8.40 13.98 -1.83
N PHE A 125 7.48 13.52 -0.98
CA PHE A 125 6.98 12.14 -1.02
C PHE A 125 6.34 11.79 -2.36
N ILE A 126 5.48 12.66 -2.91
CA ILE A 126 4.82 12.45 -4.19
C ILE A 126 5.85 12.32 -5.32
N LEU A 127 6.83 13.24 -5.38
CA LEU A 127 7.91 13.20 -6.37
C LEU A 127 8.77 11.95 -6.24
N PHE A 128 9.13 11.59 -5.00
CA PHE A 128 9.86 10.35 -4.74
C PHE A 128 9.07 9.13 -5.24
N PHE A 129 7.79 9.01 -4.88
CA PHE A 129 6.94 7.89 -5.28
C PHE A 129 6.72 7.83 -6.80
N TRP A 130 6.66 8.98 -7.47
CA TRP A 130 6.59 9.06 -8.92
C TRP A 130 7.79 8.37 -9.57
N VAL A 131 9.01 8.80 -9.23
CA VAL A 131 10.25 8.24 -9.79
C VAL A 131 10.44 6.78 -9.35
N TYR A 132 10.18 6.50 -8.07
CA TYR A 132 10.31 5.16 -7.51
C TYR A 132 9.43 4.13 -8.22
N TYR A 133 8.13 4.42 -8.40
CA TYR A 133 7.25 3.51 -9.11
C TYR A 133 7.47 3.52 -10.62
N GLU A 134 7.86 4.63 -11.23
CA GLU A 134 8.21 4.64 -12.66
C GLU A 134 9.27 3.57 -12.97
N ARG A 135 10.34 3.53 -12.18
CA ARG A 135 11.42 2.55 -12.35
C ARG A 135 10.93 1.11 -12.16
N ILE A 136 10.15 0.85 -11.11
CA ILE A 136 9.61 -0.49 -10.84
C ILE A 136 8.66 -0.94 -11.96
N MET A 137 7.72 -0.06 -12.34
CA MET A 137 6.76 -0.30 -13.41
C MET A 137 7.50 -0.59 -14.72
N PHE A 138 8.53 0.19 -15.06
CA PHE A 138 9.34 -0.04 -16.25
C PHE A 138 9.94 -1.44 -16.28
N ALA A 139 10.58 -1.88 -15.19
CA ALA A 139 11.17 -3.22 -15.11
C ALA A 139 10.11 -4.33 -15.19
N GLU A 140 8.95 -4.17 -14.54
CA GLU A 140 7.85 -5.13 -14.64
C GLU A 140 7.25 -5.19 -16.06
N GLU A 141 7.10 -4.05 -16.72
CA GLU A 141 6.62 -3.98 -18.10
C GLU A 141 7.63 -4.61 -19.08
N GLN A 142 8.94 -4.45 -18.87
CA GLN A 142 9.97 -5.15 -19.65
C GLN A 142 9.89 -6.67 -19.45
N PHE A 143 9.73 -7.14 -18.21
CA PHE A 143 9.53 -8.56 -17.93
C PHE A 143 8.29 -9.13 -18.62
N LEU A 144 7.15 -8.44 -18.52
CA LEU A 144 5.90 -8.87 -19.16
C LEU A 144 6.03 -8.86 -20.69
N ARG A 145 6.68 -7.85 -21.26
CA ARG A 145 6.95 -7.77 -22.70
C ARG A 145 7.83 -8.93 -23.16
N LYS A 146 8.93 -9.23 -22.46
CA LYS A 146 9.83 -10.35 -22.79
C LYS A 146 9.12 -11.70 -22.70
N LYS A 147 8.21 -11.86 -21.72
CA LYS A 147 7.50 -13.11 -21.47
C LYS A 147 6.29 -13.34 -22.39
N PHE A 148 5.50 -12.31 -22.67
CA PHE A 148 4.20 -12.43 -23.33
C PHE A 148 4.13 -11.73 -24.70
N GLY A 149 5.16 -10.99 -25.11
CA GLY A 149 5.27 -10.36 -26.41
C GLY A 149 4.04 -9.52 -26.79
N GLU A 150 3.48 -9.80 -27.96
CA GLU A 150 2.33 -9.07 -28.52
C GLU A 150 1.07 -9.13 -27.64
N ALA A 151 0.85 -10.22 -26.89
CA ALA A 151 -0.31 -10.31 -26.01
C ALA A 151 -0.28 -9.25 -24.90
N TYR A 152 0.91 -8.94 -24.39
CA TYR A 152 1.10 -7.85 -23.44
C TYR A 152 1.03 -6.48 -24.12
N LEU A 153 1.71 -6.30 -25.27
CA LEU A 153 1.77 -5.01 -25.98
C LEU A 153 0.38 -4.54 -26.44
N SER A 154 -0.43 -5.44 -27.00
CA SER A 154 -1.80 -5.15 -27.44
C SER A 154 -2.66 -4.61 -26.29
N TRP A 155 -2.59 -5.25 -25.11
CA TRP A 155 -3.28 -4.76 -23.91
C TRP A 155 -2.69 -3.43 -23.43
N ALA A 156 -1.36 -3.35 -23.28
CA ALA A 156 -0.69 -2.20 -22.68
C ALA A 156 -0.85 -0.91 -23.50
N ASN A 157 -0.87 -1.00 -24.84
CA ASN A 157 -1.12 0.14 -25.73
C ASN A 157 -2.54 0.70 -25.59
N SER A 158 -3.49 -0.11 -25.10
CA SER A 158 -4.88 0.29 -24.92
C SER A 158 -5.24 0.73 -23.49
N VAL A 159 -4.35 0.56 -22.51
CA VAL A 159 -4.63 0.83 -21.08
C VAL A 159 -3.56 1.75 -20.50
N PRO A 160 -3.91 2.87 -19.84
CA PRO A 160 -2.95 3.81 -19.27
C PRO A 160 -2.19 3.21 -18.08
N ALA A 161 -0.97 3.69 -17.85
CA ALA A 161 -0.10 3.18 -16.79
C ALA A 161 -0.66 3.43 -15.38
N PHE A 162 -1.05 4.68 -15.08
CA PHE A 162 -1.29 5.14 -13.70
C PHE A 162 -2.61 5.90 -13.47
N ILE A 163 -3.12 6.65 -14.45
CA ILE A 163 -4.43 7.33 -14.32
C ILE A 163 -5.48 6.43 -15.00
N PRO A 164 -6.52 5.97 -14.29
CA PRO A 164 -7.46 5.01 -14.84
C PRO A 164 -8.34 5.62 -15.94
N LYS A 165 -8.73 4.79 -16.91
CA LYS A 165 -9.86 5.09 -17.79
C LYS A 165 -11.16 5.09 -16.99
N PHE A 166 -12.08 5.99 -17.36
CA PHE A 166 -13.44 6.03 -16.79
C PHE A 166 -14.44 5.18 -17.59
N SER A 167 -13.99 4.44 -18.60
CA SER A 167 -14.80 3.56 -19.45
C SER A 167 -13.98 2.34 -19.90
N GLY A 168 -14.66 1.31 -20.43
CA GLY A 168 -13.99 0.09 -20.90
C GLY A 168 -13.71 -0.95 -19.81
N TYR A 169 -14.53 -0.97 -18.74
CA TYR A 169 -14.43 -2.00 -17.71
C TYR A 169 -14.78 -3.38 -18.29
N LYS A 170 -13.85 -4.33 -18.18
CA LYS A 170 -14.07 -5.73 -18.57
C LYS A 170 -14.35 -6.55 -17.31
N LYS A 171 -15.50 -7.21 -17.26
CA LYS A 171 -15.89 -8.03 -16.09
C LYS A 171 -14.85 -9.16 -15.88
N PRO A 172 -14.31 -9.33 -14.65
CA PRO A 172 -13.42 -10.45 -14.33
C PRO A 172 -14.11 -11.81 -14.54
N ALA A 173 -13.37 -12.77 -15.09
CA ALA A 173 -13.80 -14.17 -15.19
C ALA A 173 -13.94 -14.82 -13.80
N LEU A 174 -13.07 -14.43 -12.87
CA LEU A 174 -13.10 -14.87 -11.49
C LEU A 174 -14.10 -14.04 -10.67
N SER A 175 -14.84 -14.67 -9.76
CA SER A 175 -15.70 -13.97 -8.79
C SER A 175 -14.87 -13.23 -7.72
N PHE A 176 -15.45 -12.26 -7.02
CA PHE A 176 -14.73 -11.61 -5.91
C PHE A 176 -14.55 -12.60 -4.74
N SER A 177 -13.34 -12.72 -4.20
CA SER A 177 -13.04 -13.62 -3.08
C SER A 177 -12.55 -12.88 -1.86
N ILE A 178 -13.46 -12.65 -0.90
CA ILE A 178 -13.13 -12.06 0.41
C ILE A 178 -12.10 -12.89 1.18
N ARG A 179 -12.13 -14.22 1.03
CA ARG A 179 -11.15 -15.13 1.64
C ARG A 179 -9.74 -14.85 1.14
N ASN A 180 -9.58 -14.62 -0.17
CA ASN A 180 -8.28 -14.27 -0.75
C ASN A 180 -7.81 -12.89 -0.27
N VAL A 181 -8.72 -11.92 -0.16
CA VAL A 181 -8.42 -10.59 0.40
C VAL A 181 -7.90 -10.70 1.83
N ILE A 182 -8.64 -11.37 2.72
CA ILE A 182 -8.24 -11.53 4.12
C ILE A 182 -6.88 -12.23 4.21
N LYS A 183 -6.70 -13.35 3.51
CA LYS A 183 -5.44 -14.11 3.48
C LYS A 183 -4.24 -13.25 3.09
N ARG A 184 -4.42 -12.31 2.16
CA ARG A 184 -3.32 -11.55 1.55
C ARG A 184 -3.11 -10.17 2.16
N GLU A 185 -4.17 -9.48 2.58
CA GLU A 185 -4.11 -8.07 3.00
C GLU A 185 -4.22 -7.85 4.52
N TYR A 186 -4.44 -8.89 5.34
CA TYR A 186 -4.39 -8.76 6.81
C TYR A 186 -3.09 -8.11 7.35
N PRO A 187 -1.87 -8.33 6.77
CA PRO A 187 -0.68 -7.66 7.26
C PRO A 187 -0.66 -6.18 6.89
N SER A 188 -1.24 -5.82 5.74
CA SER A 188 -1.33 -4.44 5.27
C SER A 188 -2.25 -3.63 6.18
N LEU A 189 -3.43 -4.19 6.51
CA LEU A 189 -4.38 -3.57 7.45
C LEU A 189 -3.72 -3.35 8.80
N PHE A 190 -3.09 -4.39 9.36
CA PHE A 190 -2.41 -4.28 10.64
C PHE A 190 -1.27 -3.24 10.61
N GLY A 191 -0.50 -3.19 9.52
CA GLY A 191 0.54 -2.17 9.35
C GLY A 191 -0.02 -0.74 9.41
N ILE A 192 -1.14 -0.46 8.73
CA ILE A 192 -1.79 0.86 8.81
C ILE A 192 -2.21 1.15 10.27
N LEU A 193 -2.86 0.21 10.95
CA LEU A 193 -3.32 0.40 12.33
C LEU A 193 -2.14 0.72 13.26
N VAL A 194 -1.04 -0.03 13.16
CA VAL A 194 0.18 0.20 13.95
C VAL A 194 0.76 1.58 13.66
N ILE A 195 0.91 1.97 12.39
CA ILE A 195 1.48 3.26 12.01
C ILE A 195 0.69 4.41 12.64
N PHE A 196 -0.64 4.39 12.50
CA PHE A 196 -1.48 5.46 13.03
C PHE A 196 -1.55 5.47 14.56
N SER A 197 -1.54 4.30 15.22
CA SER A 197 -1.46 4.25 16.69
C SER A 197 -0.13 4.77 17.22
N VAL A 198 0.99 4.43 16.57
CA VAL A 198 2.33 4.91 16.97
C VAL A 198 2.47 6.40 16.70
N PHE A 199 2.00 6.89 15.55
CA PHE A 199 2.06 8.31 15.21
C PHE A 199 1.25 9.16 16.18
N ASP A 200 0.03 8.73 16.52
CA ASP A 200 -0.82 9.38 17.53
C ASP A 200 -0.16 9.37 18.91
N LEU A 201 0.37 8.23 19.35
CA LEU A 201 1.07 8.11 20.64
C LEU A 201 2.25 9.09 20.75
N VAL A 202 3.08 9.16 19.71
CA VAL A 202 4.22 10.09 19.68
C VAL A 202 3.77 11.53 19.57
N ALA A 203 2.73 11.82 18.78
CA ALA A 203 2.18 13.16 18.67
C ALA A 203 1.63 13.66 20.02
N VAL A 204 0.88 12.82 20.75
CA VAL A 204 0.41 13.11 22.12
C VAL A 204 1.59 13.36 23.06
N TYR A 205 2.63 12.52 23.01
CA TYR A 205 3.80 12.68 23.87
C TYR A 205 4.47 14.06 23.74
N PHE A 206 4.50 14.64 22.54
CA PHE A 206 5.12 15.95 22.29
C PHE A 206 4.16 17.14 22.37
N ASN A 207 2.84 16.93 22.37
CA ASN A 207 1.84 18.01 22.33
C ASN A 207 1.04 18.18 23.63
N GLU A 208 1.00 17.16 24.49
CA GLU A 208 0.25 17.18 25.74
C GLU A 208 1.21 17.21 26.94
N PRO A 209 0.78 17.72 28.12
CA PRO A 209 1.61 17.78 29.32
C PRO A 209 1.73 16.40 29.98
N VAL A 210 2.46 15.48 29.34
CA VAL A 210 2.71 14.13 29.84
C VAL A 210 4.16 13.99 30.32
N SER A 211 4.36 13.26 31.41
CA SER A 211 5.69 13.05 32.00
C SER A 211 6.42 11.85 31.41
N ASN A 212 5.68 10.88 30.86
CA ASN A 212 6.22 9.62 30.33
C ASN A 212 5.30 9.03 29.24
N PHE A 213 5.76 7.99 28.55
CA PHE A 213 5.01 7.35 27.46
C PHE A 213 3.70 6.68 27.91
N MET A 214 3.61 6.19 29.14
CA MET A 214 2.37 5.56 29.61
C MET A 214 1.24 6.59 29.75
N GLU A 215 1.59 7.81 30.17
CA GLU A 215 0.65 8.93 30.23
C GLU A 215 0.24 9.46 28.85
N ALA A 216 0.97 9.13 27.77
CA ALA A 216 0.58 9.47 26.41
C ALA A 216 -0.46 8.51 25.81
N ILE A 217 -0.72 7.36 26.47
CA ILE A 217 -1.65 6.35 25.96
C ILE A 217 -3.09 6.89 26.05
N ARG A 218 -3.84 6.73 24.96
CA ARG A 218 -5.24 7.13 24.80
C ARG A 218 -6.07 5.96 24.27
N LEU A 219 -7.37 6.00 24.55
CA LEU A 219 -8.31 4.95 24.13
C LEU A 219 -8.29 4.64 22.62
N PRO A 220 -8.22 5.63 21.69
CA PRO A 220 -8.15 5.35 20.25
C PRO A 220 -6.96 4.46 19.86
N GLN A 221 -5.80 4.66 20.50
CA GLN A 221 -4.59 3.88 20.23
C GLN A 221 -4.76 2.44 20.69
N ILE A 222 -5.34 2.24 21.88
CA ILE A 222 -5.63 0.91 22.43
C ILE A 222 -6.62 0.16 21.53
N ILE A 223 -7.66 0.84 21.05
CA ILE A 223 -8.66 0.23 20.16
C ILE A 223 -8.02 -0.16 18.81
N LEU A 224 -7.30 0.76 18.17
CA LEU A 224 -6.69 0.52 16.86
C LEU A 224 -5.60 -0.56 16.94
N PHE A 225 -4.65 -0.41 17.86
CA PHE A 225 -3.54 -1.36 18.02
C PHE A 225 -4.02 -2.69 18.61
N GLY A 226 -4.76 -2.66 19.72
CA GLY A 226 -5.21 -3.86 20.42
C GLY A 226 -6.19 -4.69 19.59
N GLY A 227 -7.22 -4.05 19.04
CA GLY A 227 -8.17 -4.71 18.14
C GLY A 227 -7.49 -5.23 16.87
N GLY A 228 -6.60 -4.42 16.29
CA GLY A 228 -5.79 -4.81 15.13
C GLY A 228 -4.87 -5.99 15.40
N PHE A 229 -4.23 -6.04 16.57
CA PHE A 229 -3.32 -7.10 16.98
C PHE A 229 -4.05 -8.42 17.18
N ILE A 230 -5.19 -8.39 17.88
CA ILE A 230 -6.06 -9.57 18.04
C ILE A 230 -6.48 -10.09 16.67
N PHE A 231 -7.00 -9.22 15.79
CA PHE A 231 -7.37 -9.57 14.42
C PHE A 231 -6.18 -10.18 13.65
N TYR A 232 -5.00 -9.55 13.71
CA TYR A 232 -3.81 -10.02 13.03
C TYR A 232 -3.40 -11.42 13.49
N ILE A 233 -3.36 -11.68 14.80
CA ILE A 233 -2.99 -12.98 15.36
C ILE A 233 -4.02 -14.04 14.97
N LEU A 234 -5.32 -13.74 15.07
CA LEU A 234 -6.38 -14.66 14.65
C LEU A 234 -6.25 -15.04 13.18
N VAL A 235 -6.17 -14.05 12.28
CA VAL A 235 -6.05 -14.32 10.84
C VAL A 235 -4.74 -15.00 10.50
N ARG A 236 -3.62 -14.56 11.07
CA ARG A 236 -2.31 -15.21 10.87
C ARG A 236 -2.33 -16.66 11.29
N THR A 237 -2.99 -16.98 12.41
CA THR A 237 -3.15 -18.35 12.90
C THR A 237 -3.95 -19.16 11.89
N ILE A 238 -5.13 -18.68 11.47
CA ILE A 238 -5.97 -19.32 10.45
C ILE A 238 -5.19 -19.58 9.16
N VAL A 239 -4.43 -18.60 8.66
CA VAL A 239 -3.62 -18.72 7.43
C VAL A 239 -2.50 -19.76 7.58
N LYS A 240 -1.92 -19.91 8.78
CA LYS A 240 -0.76 -20.79 9.02
C LYS A 240 -1.15 -22.21 9.41
N THR A 241 -2.29 -22.40 10.08
CA THR A 241 -2.67 -23.70 10.66
C THR A 241 -3.87 -24.36 9.98
N THR A 242 -4.64 -23.64 9.17
CA THR A 242 -5.87 -24.17 8.55
C THR A 242 -5.89 -23.96 7.03
N LYS A 243 -6.85 -24.63 6.36
CA LYS A 243 -7.19 -24.39 4.94
C LYS A 243 -8.42 -23.49 4.77
N LEU A 244 -8.93 -22.86 5.83
CA LEU A 244 -10.20 -22.11 5.81
C LEU A 244 -10.22 -20.97 4.77
N LEU A 245 -9.07 -20.30 4.59
CA LEU A 245 -8.89 -19.22 3.63
C LEU A 245 -8.26 -19.68 2.31
N HIS A 246 -8.12 -20.99 2.09
CA HIS A 246 -7.69 -21.52 0.80
C HIS A 246 -8.78 -21.29 -0.26
N VAL A 247 -8.37 -20.89 -1.46
CA VAL A 247 -9.26 -20.66 -2.59
C VAL A 247 -8.59 -21.25 -3.81
N ASP A 248 -9.19 -22.26 -4.42
CA ASP A 248 -8.59 -22.94 -5.57
C ASP A 248 -8.42 -21.95 -6.73
N GLY A 249 -7.25 -22.02 -7.38
CA GLY A 249 -6.87 -21.08 -8.44
C GLY A 249 -6.49 -19.68 -7.95
N ARG A 250 -6.23 -19.46 -6.64
CA ARG A 250 -5.82 -18.15 -6.07
C ARG A 250 -4.75 -18.18 -4.97
#